data_AF-A0A7Z0RRV1-F1
#
_entry.id   AF-A0A7Z0RRV1-F1
#
_cell.length_a   1.000
_cell.length_b   1.000
_cell.length_c   1.000
_cell.angle_alpha   90.00
_cell.angle_beta   90.00
_cell.angle_gamma   90.00
#
_symmetry.space_group_name_H-M   'P 1'
#
loop_
_entity.id
_entity.type
_entity.pdbx_description
1 polymer ?
#
loop_
_entity_poly.entity_id
_entity_poly.type
_entity_poly.pdbx_seq_one_letter_code
_entity_poly.pdbx_strand_id
1 'polypeptide(L)'
;SNGELVQSKEVSEQDNWSYEFTNLPKYKDGQEVNYTVTENQVYGYTTEINGYNITNKYTPENTQVTGVKAWEDNNNQDGKRPTSITVNLLSN
;
A
#
# COMPACT_ATOMS: atom_id res chain seq x y z
N SER A 1 -22.24 -1.53 0.66
CA SER A 1 -22.56 -0.14 1.03
C SER A 1 -21.57 0.29 2.09
N ASN A 2 -20.70 1.24 1.77
CA ASN A 2 -19.85 1.87 2.79
C ASN A 2 -20.79 2.82 3.56
N GLY A 3 -20.85 2.72 4.89
CA GLY A 3 -21.81 3.46 5.71
C GLY A 3 -21.77 4.98 5.51
N GLU A 4 -22.71 5.70 6.13
CA GLU A 4 -22.72 7.17 6.16
C GLU A 4 -21.56 7.68 7.04
N LEU A 5 -20.74 8.60 6.52
CA LEU A 5 -19.69 9.24 7.32
C LEU A 5 -20.33 10.23 8.30
N VAL A 6 -20.23 9.94 9.60
CA VAL A 6 -20.85 10.77 10.65
C VAL A 6 -19.85 11.63 11.43
N GLN A 7 -18.61 11.17 11.60
CA GLN A 7 -17.53 11.87 12.30
C GLN A 7 -16.17 11.47 11.74
N SER A 8 -15.17 12.34 11.93
CA SER A 8 -13.77 12.10 11.62
C SER A 8 -12.88 12.65 12.72
N LYS A 9 -11.73 12.02 12.98
CA LYS A 9 -10.73 12.51 13.94
C LYS A 9 -9.34 12.39 13.31
N GLU A 10 -8.57 13.46 13.35
CA GLU A 10 -7.13 13.39 13.09
C GLU A 10 -6.45 12.75 14.30
N VAL A 11 -5.51 11.85 14.03
CA VAL A 11 -4.81 11.06 15.04
C VAL A 11 -3.33 11.17 14.78
N SER A 12 -2.56 11.44 15.83
CA SER A 12 -1.12 11.65 15.71
C SER A 12 -0.35 10.99 16.85
N GLU A 13 0.98 11.10 16.80
CA GLU A 13 1.85 10.72 17.91
C GLU A 13 1.52 11.49 19.20
N GLN A 14 1.02 12.75 19.11
CA GLN A 14 0.61 13.54 20.28
C GLN A 14 -0.53 12.87 21.04
N ASP A 15 -1.39 12.13 20.33
CA ASP A 15 -2.50 11.36 20.89
C ASP A 15 -2.11 9.90 21.20
N ASN A 16 -0.83 9.56 21.10
CA ASN A 16 -0.33 8.18 21.16
C ASN A 16 -1.10 7.25 20.21
N TRP A 17 -1.43 7.73 19.00
CA TRP A 17 -2.18 6.99 18.00
C TRP A 17 -3.56 6.49 18.47
N SER A 18 -4.14 7.14 19.49
CA SER A 18 -5.42 6.76 20.09
C SER A 18 -6.54 7.70 19.65
N TYR A 19 -7.75 7.16 19.49
CA TYR A 19 -8.93 7.93 19.10
C TYR A 19 -10.19 7.48 19.84
N GLU A 20 -11.14 8.40 19.96
CA GLU A 20 -12.41 8.17 20.63
C GLU A 20 -13.48 9.02 19.93
N PHE A 21 -14.67 8.43 19.75
CA PHE A 21 -15.87 9.12 19.30
C PHE A 21 -16.92 9.05 20.41
N THR A 22 -17.36 10.20 20.90
CA THR A 22 -18.33 10.30 22.00
C THR A 22 -19.65 10.88 21.52
N ASN A 23 -20.71 10.72 22.33
CA ASN A 23 -22.06 11.23 22.04
C ASN A 23 -22.69 10.66 20.76
N LEU A 24 -22.40 9.39 20.44
CA LEU A 24 -22.97 8.67 19.32
C LEU A 24 -24.37 8.11 19.68
N PRO A 25 -25.41 8.31 18.85
CA PRO A 25 -26.73 7.76 19.12
C PRO A 25 -26.71 6.23 19.03
N LYS A 26 -27.25 5.55 20.04
CA LYS A 26 -27.39 4.09 20.02
C LYS A 26 -28.46 3.64 19.02
N TYR A 27 -29.50 4.43 18.82
CA TYR A 27 -30.61 4.13 17.93
C TYR A 27 -30.89 5.28 16.95
N LYS A 28 -31.21 4.93 15.70
CA LYS A 28 -31.72 5.86 14.67
C LYS A 28 -33.00 5.24 14.12
N ASP A 29 -34.10 5.99 14.15
CA ASP A 29 -35.42 5.54 13.70
C ASP A 29 -35.88 4.21 14.33
N GLY A 30 -35.56 4.01 15.61
CA GLY A 30 -35.93 2.80 16.37
C GLY A 30 -35.05 1.57 16.10
N GLN A 31 -34.00 1.67 15.28
CA GLN A 31 -33.05 0.59 14.99
C GLN A 31 -31.69 0.88 15.61
N GLU A 32 -31.01 -0.16 16.12
CA GLU A 32 -29.66 -0.02 16.70
C GLU A 32 -28.66 0.33 15.59
N VAL A 33 -27.81 1.33 15.86
CA VAL A 33 -26.81 1.78 14.89
C VAL A 33 -25.56 0.91 15.02
N ASN A 34 -25.18 0.25 13.93
CA ASN A 34 -23.91 -0.46 13.86
C ASN A 34 -22.81 0.48 13.36
N TYR A 35 -21.83 0.78 14.22
CA TYR A 35 -20.71 1.65 13.89
C TYR A 35 -19.52 0.84 13.37
N THR A 36 -18.87 1.36 12.34
CA THR A 36 -17.62 0.84 11.77
C THR A 36 -16.66 1.99 11.57
N VAL A 37 -15.36 1.71 11.55
CA VAL A 37 -14.32 2.70 11.25
C VAL A 37 -13.69 2.42 9.90
N THR A 38 -13.21 3.47 9.24
CA THR A 38 -12.42 3.41 8.01
C THR A 38 -11.28 4.40 8.10
N GLU A 39 -10.19 4.14 7.40
CA GLU A 39 -9.06 5.06 7.28
C GLU A 39 -8.98 5.60 5.85
N ASN A 40 -8.54 6.85 5.70
CA ASN A 40 -8.15 7.36 4.38
C ASN A 40 -6.91 6.62 3.90
N GLN A 41 -6.77 6.44 2.58
CA GLN A 41 -5.62 5.74 2.00
C GLN A 41 -4.29 6.38 2.45
N VAL A 42 -3.40 5.56 3.01
CA VAL A 42 -2.02 5.92 3.33
C VAL A 42 -1.10 5.28 2.30
N TYR A 43 -0.38 6.11 1.53
CA TYR A 43 0.49 5.62 0.46
C TYR A 43 1.63 4.77 1.01
N GLY A 44 1.92 3.65 0.34
CA GLY A 44 2.95 2.70 0.77
C GLY A 44 2.55 1.84 1.98
N TYR A 45 1.30 1.92 2.44
CA TYR A 45 0.78 1.09 3.52
C TYR A 45 -0.43 0.29 3.07
N THR A 46 -0.54 -0.92 3.61
CA THR A 46 -1.75 -1.73 3.57
C THR A 46 -2.45 -1.60 4.92
N THR A 47 -3.71 -1.15 4.90
CA THR A 47 -4.55 -1.00 6.10
C THR A 47 -5.35 -2.27 6.37
N GLU A 48 -5.33 -2.75 7.62
CA GLU A 48 -6.18 -3.83 8.14
C GLU A 48 -7.03 -3.29 9.30
N ILE A 49 -8.34 -3.53 9.27
CA ILE A 49 -9.28 -3.06 10.30
C ILE A 49 -9.92 -4.26 10.99
N ASN A 50 -9.62 -4.42 12.28
CA ASN A 50 -10.13 -5.48 13.14
C ASN A 50 -11.02 -4.88 14.24
N GLY A 51 -12.33 -4.83 13.98
CA GLY A 51 -13.29 -4.10 14.82
C GLY A 51 -13.02 -2.60 14.76
N TYR A 52 -12.48 -2.05 15.84
CA TYR A 52 -12.07 -0.64 15.93
C TYR A 52 -10.54 -0.47 15.96
N ASN A 53 -9.77 -1.54 15.88
CA ASN A 53 -8.32 -1.44 15.79
C ASN A 53 -7.90 -1.32 14.32
N ILE A 54 -7.11 -0.31 14.01
CA ILE A 54 -6.56 -0.05 12.67
C ILE A 54 -5.07 -0.37 12.71
N THR A 55 -4.61 -1.25 11.83
CA THR A 55 -3.20 -1.61 11.69
C THR A 55 -2.72 -1.24 10.30
N ASN A 56 -1.67 -0.45 10.23
CA ASN A 56 -1.00 -0.09 8.98
C ASN A 56 0.31 -0.87 8.83
N LYS A 57 0.42 -1.66 7.76
CA LYS A 57 1.65 -2.39 7.41
C LYS A 57 2.33 -1.74 6.22
N TYR A 58 3.56 -1.29 6.41
CA TYR A 58 4.36 -0.74 5.31
C TYR A 58 4.59 -1.81 4.24
N THR A 59 4.13 -1.52 3.03
CA THR A 59 4.28 -2.33 1.83
C THR A 59 5.01 -1.47 0.81
N PRO A 60 6.36 -1.53 0.76
CA PRO A 60 7.13 -0.75 -0.19
C PRO A 60 6.72 -1.11 -1.61
N GLU A 61 6.66 -0.10 -2.46
CA GLU A 61 6.37 -0.31 -3.88
C GLU A 61 7.52 -1.06 -4.54
N ASN A 62 7.17 -2.05 -5.36
CA ASN A 62 8.14 -2.73 -6.20
C ASN A 62 8.18 -2.03 -7.57
N THR A 63 9.38 -1.90 -8.13
CA THR A 63 9.57 -1.44 -9.51
C THR A 63 10.21 -2.53 -10.35
N GLN A 64 10.04 -2.46 -11.67
CA GLN A 64 10.58 -3.43 -12.62
C GLN A 64 11.53 -2.74 -13.60
N VAL A 65 12.75 -3.28 -13.73
CA VAL A 65 13.73 -2.86 -14.73
C VAL A 65 13.88 -3.96 -15.77
N THR A 66 13.69 -3.61 -17.04
CA THR A 66 13.84 -4.55 -18.16
C THR A 66 14.77 -3.97 -19.23
N GLY A 67 15.45 -4.85 -19.96
CA GLY A 67 16.37 -4.47 -21.03
C GLY A 67 16.68 -5.65 -21.95
N VAL A 68 17.17 -5.34 -23.15
CA VAL A 68 17.55 -6.33 -24.17
C VAL A 68 19.02 -6.13 -24.56
N LYS A 69 19.74 -7.23 -24.77
CA LYS A 69 21.10 -7.20 -25.33
C LYS A 69 21.02 -7.44 -26.84
N ALA A 70 21.42 -6.45 -27.63
CA ALA A 70 21.65 -6.60 -29.06
C ALA A 70 23.14 -6.88 -29.36
N TRP A 71 23.42 -7.66 -30.39
CA TRP A 71 24.76 -7.91 -30.91
C TRP A 71 24.85 -7.40 -32.34
N GLU A 72 25.79 -6.47 -32.60
CA GLU A 72 26.13 -6.00 -33.94
C GLU A 72 27.45 -6.64 -34.39
N ASP A 73 27.40 -7.92 -34.76
CA ASP A 73 28.57 -8.75 -35.08
C ASP A 73 28.38 -9.59 -36.35
N ASN A 74 27.52 -9.10 -37.27
CA ASN A 74 27.16 -9.77 -38.52
C ASN A 74 26.75 -11.24 -38.32
N ASN A 75 25.84 -11.48 -37.37
CA ASN A 75 25.37 -12.81 -37.01
C ASN A 75 26.52 -13.74 -36.56
N ASN A 76 27.41 -13.22 -35.72
CA ASN A 76 28.58 -13.93 -35.19
C ASN A 76 29.53 -14.45 -36.30
N GLN A 77 29.78 -13.65 -37.34
CA GLN A 77 30.59 -14.05 -38.51
C GLN A 77 31.97 -14.60 -38.12
N ASP A 78 32.62 -13.99 -37.13
CA ASP A 78 33.97 -14.36 -36.70
C ASP A 78 34.00 -15.45 -35.59
N GLY A 79 32.82 -15.93 -35.18
CA GLY A 79 32.69 -16.96 -34.14
C GLY A 79 33.16 -16.53 -32.75
N LYS A 80 33.28 -15.21 -32.49
CA LYS A 80 33.81 -14.66 -31.22
C LYS A 80 32.74 -14.37 -30.17
N ARG A 81 31.46 -14.42 -30.52
CA ARG A 81 30.37 -14.16 -29.58
C ARG A 81 30.41 -15.21 -28.45
N PRO A 82 30.44 -14.80 -27.17
CA PRO A 82 30.38 -15.74 -26.06
C PRO A 82 29.00 -16.41 -26.00
N THR A 83 28.95 -17.60 -25.41
CA THR A 83 27.69 -18.34 -25.22
C THR A 83 26.77 -17.69 -24.18
N SER A 84 27.31 -16.90 -23.26
CA SER A 84 26.55 -16.16 -22.25
C SER A 84 27.27 -14.89 -21.80
N ILE A 85 26.52 -14.00 -21.16
CA ILE A 85 27.03 -12.82 -20.45
C ILE A 85 26.32 -12.70 -19.10
N THR A 86 26.92 -11.96 -18.17
CA THR A 86 26.29 -11.57 -16.91
C THR A 86 25.99 -10.07 -16.96
N VAL A 87 24.79 -9.68 -16.57
CA VAL A 87 24.38 -8.28 -16.43
C VAL A 87 24.13 -8.01 -14.94
N ASN A 88 24.75 -6.96 -14.40
CA ASN A 88 24.57 -6.55 -13.02
C ASN A 88 23.69 -5.31 -12.96
N LEU A 89 22.65 -5.33 -12.12
CA LEU A 89 21.88 -4.14 -11.77
C LEU A 89 22.54 -3.47 -10.57
N LEU A 90 22.77 -2.15 -10.66
CA LEU A 90 23.33 -1.35 -9.57
C LEU A 90 22.28 -0.35 -9.09
N SER A 91 22.24 -0.11 -7.78
CA SER A 91 21.41 0.92 -7.15
C SER A 91 22.31 2.04 -6.60
N ASN A 92 21.88 3.30 -6.71
CA ASN A 92 22.57 4.47 -6.14
C ASN A 92 21.68 5.17 -5.09
#